data_AF-A0A9P6MCP5-F1
#
_entry.id   AF-A0A9P6MCP5-F1
#
_cell.length_a   1.000
_cell.length_b   1.000
_cell.length_c   1.000
_cell.angle_alpha   90.00
_cell.angle_beta   90.00
_cell.angle_gamma   90.00
#
_symmetry.space_group_name_H-M   'P 1'
#
loop_
_entity.id
_entity.type
_entity.pdbx_description
1 polymer ?
#
loop_
_entity_poly.entity_id
_entity_poly.type
_entity_poly.pdbx_seq_one_letter_code
_entity_poly.pdbx_strand_id
1 'polypeptide(L)'
;MQVALPEQGPLLKTLHMTINNNPAFLLRHLTNLKELRINSLNEKAFEVLATNCKDLEVLEWIQNPPFIEESFGRPPHDALHQFLVSCSSLKVFNGIERFVKADDIIREPWACQGIEKLRCRIVGIERLTQAEQVIHDRVVAANPRYLHSDVSLVMSELTDKERAVVQKLQRSREQQRQVYERLTSLKHLKHLDLGYENRHRSLATYISEIGGEEYLRYRGPTPDTLELSLESGLGLLDTLEDLEMFGFEA
;
A
#
# COMPACT_ATOMS: atom_id res chain seq x y z
N MET A 1 -15.36 -30.35 20.49
CA MET A 1 -15.19 -29.83 21.86
C MET A 1 -15.83 -28.45 21.91
N GLN A 2 -17.07 -28.35 22.43
CA GLN A 2 -17.77 -27.07 22.60
C GLN A 2 -17.23 -26.40 23.86
N VAL A 3 -16.45 -25.33 23.69
CA VAL A 3 -16.04 -24.49 24.81
C VAL A 3 -17.21 -23.56 25.10
N ALA A 4 -17.84 -23.72 26.26
CA ALA A 4 -18.84 -22.78 26.75
C ALA A 4 -18.13 -21.44 27.01
N LEU A 5 -18.40 -20.44 26.18
CA LEU A 5 -17.91 -19.09 26.39
C LEU A 5 -18.78 -18.44 27.47
N PRO A 6 -18.19 -17.89 28.55
CA PRO A 6 -18.95 -17.21 29.59
C PRO A 6 -19.75 -16.04 28.99
N GLU A 7 -21.02 -15.91 29.38
CA GLU A 7 -21.97 -14.88 28.89
C GLU A 7 -21.53 -13.43 29.18
N GLN A 8 -20.49 -13.24 29.97
CA GLN A 8 -19.76 -11.99 30.08
C GLN A 8 -18.46 -12.13 29.29
N GLY A 9 -18.52 -11.76 28.01
CA GLY A 9 -17.32 -11.64 27.19
C GLY A 9 -16.29 -10.79 27.97
N PRO A 10 -15.09 -11.32 28.23
CA PRO A 10 -14.11 -10.60 29.05
C PRO A 10 -13.83 -9.22 28.43
N LEU A 11 -13.57 -8.23 29.30
CA LEU A 11 -13.06 -6.89 28.99
C LEU A 11 -11.63 -6.95 28.38
N LEU A 12 -11.37 -7.91 27.51
CA LEU A 12 -10.08 -8.16 26.90
C LEU A 12 -9.78 -7.02 25.93
N LYS A 13 -8.90 -6.12 26.36
CA LYS A 13 -8.45 -4.98 25.55
C LYS A 13 -7.28 -5.33 24.64
N THR A 14 -6.50 -6.35 25.00
CA THR A 14 -5.29 -6.73 24.27
C THR A 14 -5.30 -8.22 24.00
N LEU A 15 -5.12 -8.60 22.74
CA LEU A 15 -5.02 -10.00 22.31
C LEU A 15 -3.75 -10.20 21.49
N HIS A 16 -2.88 -11.07 21.98
CA HIS A 16 -1.70 -11.53 21.25
C HIS A 16 -1.93 -12.99 20.88
N MET A 17 -1.90 -13.32 19.59
CA MET A 17 -2.24 -14.66 19.12
C MET A 17 -1.30 -15.15 18.02
N THR A 18 -0.82 -16.38 18.17
CA THR A 18 -0.04 -17.11 17.17
C THR A 18 -0.86 -18.33 16.80
N ILE A 19 -1.69 -18.24 15.77
CA ILE A 19 -2.61 -19.33 15.44
C ILE A 19 -2.56 -19.65 13.95
N ASN A 20 -2.63 -20.94 13.65
CA ASN A 20 -2.88 -21.46 12.30
C ASN A 20 -4.39 -21.56 11.99
N ASN A 21 -5.26 -21.25 12.96
CA ASN A 21 -6.72 -21.36 12.83
C ASN A 21 -7.37 -20.01 12.53
N ASN A 22 -8.59 -20.05 11.99
CA ASN A 22 -9.36 -18.86 11.61
C ASN A 22 -9.75 -17.99 12.84
N PRO A 23 -9.17 -16.79 13.02
CA PRO A 23 -9.41 -15.97 14.20
C PRO A 23 -10.79 -15.30 14.20
N ALA A 24 -11.51 -15.29 13.08
CA ALA A 24 -12.80 -14.61 12.92
C ALA A 24 -13.90 -15.09 13.89
N PHE A 25 -13.82 -16.34 14.39
CA PHE A 25 -14.77 -16.82 15.39
C PHE A 25 -14.54 -16.18 16.75
N LEU A 26 -13.29 -15.98 17.15
CA LEU A 26 -12.96 -15.36 18.42
C LEU A 26 -13.22 -13.85 18.39
N LEU A 27 -12.79 -13.17 17.31
CA LEU A 27 -12.83 -11.72 17.18
C LEU A 27 -14.26 -11.14 17.23
N ARG A 28 -15.29 -11.91 16.83
CA ARG A 28 -16.70 -11.46 16.90
C ARG A 28 -17.19 -11.19 18.31
N HIS A 29 -16.54 -11.79 19.32
CA HIS A 29 -16.91 -11.68 20.73
C HIS A 29 -16.06 -10.64 21.48
N LEU A 30 -15.07 -10.04 20.82
CA LEU A 30 -14.10 -9.12 21.42
C LEU A 30 -14.38 -7.67 20.99
N THR A 31 -15.56 -7.16 21.32
CA THR A 31 -16.00 -5.82 20.89
C THR A 31 -15.19 -4.68 21.51
N ASN A 32 -14.60 -4.89 22.69
CA ASN A 32 -13.78 -3.91 23.41
C ASN A 32 -12.27 -4.04 23.12
N LEU A 33 -11.90 -4.76 22.06
CA LEU A 33 -10.51 -4.99 21.70
C LEU A 33 -9.86 -3.69 21.21
N LYS A 34 -8.78 -3.29 21.88
CA LYS A 34 -7.97 -2.11 21.55
C LYS A 34 -6.68 -2.46 20.83
N GLU A 35 -6.11 -3.63 21.13
CA GLU A 35 -4.84 -4.07 20.56
C GLU A 35 -4.93 -5.52 20.10
N LEU A 36 -4.61 -5.75 18.83
CA LEU A 36 -4.48 -7.06 18.24
C LEU A 36 -3.09 -7.23 17.65
N ARG A 37 -2.35 -8.21 18.18
CA ARG A 37 -1.09 -8.67 17.60
C ARG A 37 -1.25 -10.11 17.13
N ILE A 38 -1.00 -10.37 15.85
CA ILE A 38 -1.29 -11.67 15.25
C ILE A 38 -0.25 -12.08 14.21
N ASN A 39 -0.08 -13.37 13.93
CA ASN A 39 0.80 -13.84 12.85
C ASN A 39 0.10 -13.93 11.48
N SER A 40 -1.21 -14.17 11.44
CA SER A 40 -1.98 -14.25 10.20
C SER A 40 -3.44 -13.84 10.38
N LEU A 41 -3.98 -13.10 9.42
CA LEU A 41 -5.40 -12.75 9.30
C LEU A 41 -5.90 -13.14 7.90
N ASN A 42 -7.15 -13.55 7.80
CA ASN A 42 -7.82 -13.74 6.52
C ASN A 42 -8.85 -12.62 6.30
N GLU A 43 -9.43 -12.55 5.10
CA GLU A 43 -10.43 -11.53 4.73
C GLU A 43 -11.61 -11.52 5.71
N LYS A 44 -12.14 -12.69 6.05
CA LYS A 44 -13.25 -12.82 7.02
C LYS A 44 -12.92 -12.24 8.39
N ALA A 45 -11.66 -12.32 8.82
CA ALA A 45 -11.25 -11.71 10.09
C ALA A 45 -11.25 -10.18 10.00
N PHE A 46 -10.83 -9.60 8.87
CA PHE A 46 -10.95 -8.15 8.65
C PHE A 46 -12.40 -7.68 8.65
N GLU A 47 -13.32 -8.40 8.01
CA GLU A 47 -14.75 -8.08 8.03
C GLU A 47 -15.30 -8.08 9.47
N VAL A 48 -14.90 -9.07 10.27
CA VAL A 48 -15.30 -9.17 11.69
C VAL A 48 -14.71 -8.02 12.51
N LEU A 49 -13.43 -7.66 12.30
CA LEU A 49 -12.80 -6.52 12.96
C LEU A 49 -13.49 -5.21 12.59
N ALA A 50 -13.73 -5.00 11.29
CA ALA A 50 -14.42 -3.83 10.75
C ALA A 50 -15.80 -3.66 11.38
N THR A 51 -16.52 -4.76 11.61
CA THR A 51 -17.87 -4.75 12.17
C THR A 51 -17.87 -4.57 13.69
N ASN A 52 -17.03 -5.30 14.42
CA ASN A 52 -17.18 -5.48 15.87
C ASN A 52 -16.15 -4.72 16.72
N CYS A 53 -14.98 -4.38 16.17
CA CYS A 53 -13.86 -3.82 16.94
C CYS A 53 -13.63 -2.35 16.57
N LYS A 54 -14.62 -1.49 16.85
CA LYS A 54 -14.57 -0.05 16.49
C LYS A 54 -13.55 0.75 17.31
N ASP A 55 -13.20 0.25 18.50
CA ASP A 55 -12.24 0.85 19.41
C ASP A 55 -10.81 0.29 19.22
N LEU A 56 -10.56 -0.46 18.14
CA LEU A 56 -9.24 -1.01 17.87
C LEU A 56 -8.26 0.11 17.52
N GLU A 57 -7.21 0.26 18.33
CA GLU A 57 -6.17 1.28 18.17
C GLU A 57 -4.91 0.70 17.52
N VAL A 58 -4.61 -0.59 17.75
CA VAL A 58 -3.39 -1.24 17.28
C VAL A 58 -3.71 -2.56 16.58
N LEU A 59 -3.27 -2.68 15.33
CA LEU A 59 -3.25 -3.93 14.58
C LEU A 59 -1.85 -4.17 14.01
N GLU A 60 -1.12 -5.14 14.57
CA GLU A 60 0.24 -5.47 14.16
C GLU A 60 0.44 -6.95 13.88
N TRP A 61 1.29 -7.24 12.90
CA TRP A 61 1.77 -8.59 12.65
C TRP A 61 2.99 -8.90 13.52
N ILE A 62 2.94 -10.01 14.27
CA ILE A 62 4.01 -10.41 15.21
C ILE A 62 5.25 -10.89 14.46
N GLN A 63 5.04 -11.47 13.28
CA GLN A 63 6.10 -11.96 12.42
C GLN A 63 6.01 -11.20 11.11
N ASN A 64 7.04 -10.42 10.81
CA ASN A 64 7.34 -10.12 9.42
C ASN A 64 7.96 -11.41 8.90
N PRO A 65 7.32 -12.13 7.97
CA PRO A 65 8.02 -13.22 7.33
C PRO A 65 9.28 -12.64 6.68
N PRO A 66 10.37 -13.42 6.62
CA PRO A 66 11.61 -12.95 6.02
C PRO A 66 11.47 -12.66 4.51
N PHE A 67 10.31 -12.97 3.92
CA PHE A 67 10.00 -12.76 2.52
C PHE A 67 8.50 -12.53 2.34
N ILE A 68 8.15 -11.59 1.47
CA ILE A 68 6.79 -11.50 0.92
C ILE A 68 6.75 -12.42 -0.30
N GLU A 69 5.99 -13.50 -0.20
CA GLU A 69 5.72 -14.37 -1.34
C GLU A 69 4.92 -13.61 -2.42
N GLU A 70 5.50 -13.43 -3.61
CA GLU A 70 4.81 -12.88 -4.80
C GLU A 70 3.63 -13.76 -5.25
N SER A 71 3.53 -15.00 -4.74
CA SER A 71 2.56 -16.03 -5.08
C SER A 71 1.15 -15.79 -4.54
N PHE A 72 0.94 -14.82 -3.65
CA PHE A 72 -0.41 -14.50 -3.21
C PHE A 72 -1.13 -13.73 -4.32
N GLY A 73 -1.89 -14.45 -5.14
CA GLY A 73 -2.78 -13.89 -6.13
C GLY A 73 -3.56 -12.72 -5.53
N ARG A 74 -3.73 -11.63 -6.31
CA ARG A 74 -4.39 -10.41 -5.84
C ARG A 74 -5.67 -10.77 -5.10
N PRO A 75 -5.82 -10.40 -3.82
CA PRO A 75 -7.01 -10.74 -3.07
C PRO A 75 -8.22 -10.18 -3.84
N PRO A 76 -9.23 -11.02 -4.11
CA PRO A 76 -10.41 -10.62 -4.88
C PRO A 76 -11.20 -9.53 -4.15
N HIS A 77 -11.08 -9.46 -2.81
CA HIS A 77 -11.91 -8.61 -1.96
C HIS A 77 -11.14 -7.53 -1.20
N ASP A 78 -11.87 -6.45 -0.95
CA ASP A 78 -11.40 -5.19 -0.39
C ASP A 78 -11.52 -5.13 1.14
N ALA A 79 -11.41 -6.28 1.81
CA ALA A 79 -11.71 -6.39 3.25
C ALA A 79 -10.79 -5.51 4.11
N LEU A 80 -9.53 -5.31 3.70
CA LEU A 80 -8.63 -4.39 4.39
C LEU A 80 -9.09 -2.93 4.26
N HIS A 81 -9.45 -2.47 3.07
CA HIS A 81 -9.94 -1.11 2.90
C HIS A 81 -11.21 -0.88 3.70
N GLN A 82 -12.17 -1.83 3.64
CA GLN A 82 -13.40 -1.75 4.45
C GLN A 82 -13.09 -1.65 5.95
N PHE A 83 -12.06 -2.35 6.42
CA PHE A 83 -11.57 -2.20 7.78
C PHE A 83 -11.02 -0.79 8.07
N LEU A 84 -10.17 -0.23 7.20
CA LEU A 84 -9.60 1.12 7.36
C LEU A 84 -10.68 2.23 7.29
N VAL A 85 -11.70 2.05 6.46
CA VAL A 85 -12.88 2.92 6.38
C VAL A 85 -13.77 2.78 7.62
N SER A 86 -13.77 1.62 8.28
CA SER A 86 -14.68 1.34 9.40
C SER A 86 -14.10 1.62 10.79
N CYS A 87 -12.78 1.68 10.93
CA CYS A 87 -12.08 1.70 12.23
C CYS A 87 -11.46 3.07 12.50
N SER A 88 -12.26 4.01 13.00
CA SER A 88 -11.83 5.40 13.22
C SER A 88 -10.78 5.57 14.33
N SER A 89 -10.70 4.62 15.26
CA SER A 89 -9.80 4.67 16.42
C SER A 89 -8.39 4.17 16.12
N LEU A 90 -8.14 3.65 14.91
CA LEU A 90 -6.88 3.00 14.57
C LEU A 90 -5.73 4.00 14.54
N LYS A 91 -4.69 3.74 15.35
CA LYS A 91 -3.45 4.50 15.45
C LYS A 91 -2.27 3.79 14.81
N VAL A 92 -2.25 2.46 14.86
CA VAL A 92 -1.17 1.65 14.33
C VAL A 92 -1.72 0.54 13.45
N PHE A 93 -1.33 0.56 12.18
CA PHE A 93 -1.51 -0.54 11.25
C PHE A 93 -0.15 -1.00 10.74
N ASN A 94 0.27 -2.21 11.08
CA ASN A 94 1.53 -2.79 10.63
C ASN A 94 1.29 -4.11 9.88
N GLY A 95 0.81 -4.01 8.64
CA GLY A 95 0.56 -5.14 7.76
C GLY A 95 1.22 -4.93 6.40
N ILE A 96 2.56 -4.86 6.37
CA ILE A 96 3.34 -4.60 5.15
C ILE A 96 3.06 -5.61 4.02
N GLU A 97 2.62 -6.82 4.37
CA GLU A 97 2.23 -7.85 3.41
C GLU A 97 0.82 -7.67 2.84
N ARG A 98 0.07 -6.69 3.35
CA ARG A 98 -1.31 -6.46 2.97
C ARG A 98 -1.41 -5.37 1.94
N PHE A 99 -2.35 -5.56 1.04
CA PHE A 99 -2.55 -4.71 -0.12
C PHE A 99 -3.84 -3.92 0.03
N VAL A 100 -3.79 -2.65 -0.37
CA VAL A 100 -4.97 -1.81 -0.60
C VAL A 100 -4.91 -1.33 -2.04
N LYS A 101 -6.03 -1.35 -2.77
CA LYS A 101 -6.02 -0.83 -4.15
C LYS A 101 -6.06 0.69 -4.14
N ALA A 102 -5.32 1.29 -5.06
CA ALA A 102 -5.29 2.73 -5.26
C ALA A 102 -6.69 3.31 -5.51
N ASP A 103 -7.49 2.66 -6.36
CA ASP A 103 -8.85 3.11 -6.67
C ASP A 103 -9.77 3.13 -5.44
N ASP A 104 -9.58 2.19 -4.50
CA ASP A 104 -10.36 2.13 -3.27
C ASP A 104 -9.99 3.31 -2.35
N ILE A 105 -8.69 3.60 -2.19
CA ILE A 105 -8.18 4.78 -1.45
C ILE A 105 -8.69 6.10 -2.05
N ILE A 106 -8.70 6.20 -3.38
CA ILE A 106 -9.17 7.40 -4.09
C ILE A 106 -10.68 7.58 -3.87
N ARG A 107 -11.46 6.51 -4.03
CA ARG A 107 -12.92 6.53 -3.98
C ARG A 107 -13.45 6.87 -2.60
N GLU A 108 -12.88 6.27 -1.55
CA GLU A 108 -13.42 6.40 -0.18
C GLU A 108 -12.30 6.72 0.82
N PRO A 109 -12.41 7.85 1.55
CA PRO A 109 -11.42 8.21 2.54
C PRO A 109 -11.49 7.26 3.74
N TRP A 110 -10.33 6.94 4.31
CA TRP A 110 -10.28 6.14 5.54
C TRP A 110 -10.83 6.90 6.74
N ALA A 111 -11.45 6.18 7.69
CA ALA A 111 -11.95 6.80 8.92
C ALA A 111 -10.85 6.99 9.97
N CYS A 112 -9.75 6.24 9.89
CA CYS A 112 -8.61 6.29 10.80
C CYS A 112 -7.73 7.53 10.61
N GLN A 113 -8.30 8.73 10.70
CA GLN A 113 -7.56 10.00 10.54
C GLN A 113 -6.50 10.23 11.65
N GLY A 114 -6.62 9.52 12.78
CA GLY A 114 -5.66 9.52 13.88
C GLY A 114 -4.52 8.51 13.75
N ILE A 115 -4.30 7.93 12.56
CA ILE A 115 -3.25 6.94 12.35
C ILE A 115 -1.86 7.57 12.46
N GLU A 116 -1.01 6.97 13.30
CA GLU A 116 0.37 7.39 13.55
C GLU A 116 1.39 6.51 12.81
N LYS A 117 1.08 5.23 12.63
CA LYS A 117 1.94 4.29 11.90
C LYS A 117 1.12 3.50 10.90
N LEU A 118 1.47 3.63 9.64
CA LEU A 118 0.86 2.91 8.52
C LEU A 118 1.94 2.16 7.75
N ARG A 119 1.86 0.82 7.79
CA ARG A 119 2.66 -0.06 6.94
C ARG A 119 1.74 -0.96 6.15
N CYS A 120 1.68 -0.76 4.84
CA CYS A 120 0.87 -1.55 3.91
C CYS A 120 1.43 -1.39 2.49
N ARG A 121 0.88 -2.11 1.51
CA ARG A 121 1.22 -1.94 0.10
C ARG A 121 0.04 -1.34 -0.64
N ILE A 122 0.32 -0.35 -1.47
CA ILE A 122 -0.69 0.23 -2.36
C ILE A 122 -0.47 -0.36 -3.74
N VAL A 123 -1.51 -1.01 -4.28
CA VAL A 123 -1.47 -1.73 -5.56
C VAL A 123 -2.54 -1.24 -6.52
N GLY A 124 -2.52 -1.74 -7.76
CA GLY A 124 -3.52 -1.40 -8.77
C GLY A 124 -3.26 -0.06 -9.47
N ILE A 125 -2.02 0.44 -9.39
CA ILE A 125 -1.59 1.58 -10.18
C ILE A 125 -1.43 1.16 -11.64
N GLU A 126 -2.08 1.87 -12.57
CA GLU A 126 -1.93 1.62 -14.00
C GLU A 126 -0.46 1.82 -14.42
N ARG A 127 0.16 0.85 -15.10
CA ARG A 127 1.55 0.96 -15.58
C ARG A 127 1.65 0.77 -17.08
N LEU A 128 2.64 1.44 -17.68
CA LEU A 128 3.05 1.12 -19.04
C LEU A 128 3.69 -0.26 -19.06
N THR A 129 3.32 -1.08 -20.03
CA THR A 129 4.07 -2.29 -20.38
C THR A 129 5.42 -1.90 -20.97
N GLN A 130 6.37 -2.85 -21.03
CA GLN A 130 7.68 -2.59 -21.63
C GLN A 130 7.57 -2.10 -23.08
N ALA A 131 6.65 -2.65 -23.87
CA ALA A 131 6.43 -2.22 -25.25
C ALA A 131 5.86 -0.79 -25.33
N GLU A 132 4.97 -0.42 -24.40
CA GLU A 132 4.45 0.95 -24.30
C GLU A 132 5.52 1.92 -23.82
N GLN A 133 6.41 1.51 -22.91
CA GLN A 133 7.53 2.34 -22.45
C GLN A 133 8.46 2.72 -23.61
N VAL A 134 8.79 1.77 -24.49
CA VAL A 134 9.60 2.05 -25.70
C VAL A 134 8.93 3.10 -26.60
N ILE A 135 7.60 3.05 -26.72
CA ILE A 135 6.84 4.04 -27.51
C ILE A 135 6.90 5.41 -26.83
N HIS A 136 6.69 5.45 -25.51
CA HIS A 136 6.77 6.67 -24.73
C HIS A 136 8.16 7.33 -24.85
N ASP A 137 9.23 6.55 -24.69
CA ASP A 137 10.61 7.06 -24.73
C ASP A 137 10.93 7.65 -26.11
N ARG A 138 10.44 7.04 -27.19
CA ARG A 138 10.55 7.58 -28.55
C ARG A 138 9.81 8.91 -28.69
N VAL A 139 8.58 9.01 -28.16
CA VAL A 139 7.79 10.25 -28.18
C VAL A 139 8.53 11.38 -27.46
N VAL A 140 9.09 11.10 -26.28
CA VAL A 140 9.87 12.08 -25.50
C VAL A 140 11.13 12.50 -26.25
N ALA A 141 11.87 11.56 -26.83
CA ALA A 141 13.09 11.86 -27.58
C ALA A 141 12.82 12.69 -28.85
N ALA A 142 11.71 12.42 -29.55
CA ALA A 142 11.31 13.17 -30.74
C ALA A 142 10.76 14.57 -30.40
N ASN A 143 10.24 14.75 -29.19
CA ASN A 143 9.59 15.98 -28.75
C ASN A 143 10.20 16.48 -27.43
N PRO A 144 11.40 17.07 -27.42
CA PRO A 144 12.03 17.57 -26.18
C PRO A 144 11.16 18.60 -25.43
N ARG A 145 10.32 19.32 -26.19
CA ARG A 145 9.31 20.27 -25.69
C ARG A 145 8.25 19.62 -24.81
N TYR A 146 8.03 18.31 -24.92
CA TYR A 146 7.06 17.55 -24.14
C TYR A 146 7.25 17.67 -22.62
N LEU A 147 8.50 17.91 -22.16
CA LEU A 147 8.80 18.10 -20.73
C LEU A 147 8.42 19.49 -20.20
N HIS A 148 8.21 20.49 -21.07
CA HIS A 148 8.11 21.91 -20.67
C HIS A 148 6.95 22.67 -21.31
N SER A 149 6.20 22.05 -22.24
CA SER A 149 5.19 22.73 -23.06
C SER A 149 3.78 22.24 -22.77
N ASP A 150 2.80 23.02 -23.23
CA ASP A 150 1.39 22.64 -23.23
C ASP A 150 1.19 21.33 -24.01
N VAL A 151 0.94 20.26 -23.26
CA VAL A 151 0.76 18.88 -23.73
C VAL A 151 -0.22 18.82 -24.90
N SER A 152 -1.23 19.69 -24.92
CA SER A 152 -2.29 19.73 -25.94
C SER A 152 -1.76 19.82 -27.37
N LEU A 153 -0.71 20.62 -27.60
CA LEU A 153 -0.14 20.81 -28.94
C LEU A 153 0.55 19.54 -29.43
N VAL A 154 1.37 18.92 -28.57
CA VAL A 154 2.09 17.67 -28.90
C VAL A 154 1.11 16.55 -29.21
N MET A 155 0.00 16.45 -28.47
CA MET A 155 -0.99 15.38 -28.65
C MET A 155 -1.63 15.32 -30.05
N SER A 156 -1.71 16.45 -30.76
CA SER A 156 -2.26 16.51 -32.12
C SER A 156 -1.35 15.89 -33.19
N GLU A 157 -0.04 15.83 -32.93
CA GLU A 157 0.97 15.32 -33.87
C GLU A 157 1.26 13.82 -33.65
N LEU A 158 0.82 13.26 -32.51
CA LEU A 158 1.02 11.85 -32.16
C LEU A 158 0.08 10.94 -32.95
N THR A 159 0.59 9.76 -33.30
CA THR A 159 -0.25 8.65 -33.75
C THR A 159 -1.23 8.21 -32.64
N ASP A 160 -2.33 7.57 -33.00
CA ASP A 160 -3.33 7.10 -32.02
C ASP A 160 -2.71 6.19 -30.94
N LYS A 161 -1.75 5.36 -31.32
CA LYS A 161 -1.04 4.47 -30.40
C LYS A 161 -0.16 5.25 -29.42
N GLU A 162 0.60 6.22 -29.90
CA GLU A 162 1.44 7.09 -29.06
C GLU A 162 0.59 7.93 -28.11
N ARG A 163 -0.52 8.48 -28.62
CA ARG A 163 -1.52 9.21 -27.84
C ARG A 163 -2.08 8.34 -26.71
N ALA A 164 -2.45 7.10 -26.99
CA ALA A 164 -2.98 6.18 -25.99
C ALA A 164 -1.95 5.88 -24.87
N VAL A 165 -0.68 5.68 -25.24
CA VAL A 165 0.42 5.47 -24.29
C VAL A 165 0.64 6.71 -23.40
N VAL A 166 0.67 7.90 -24.00
CA VAL A 166 0.82 9.16 -23.25
C VAL A 166 -0.35 9.37 -22.29
N GLN A 167 -1.58 9.19 -22.76
CA GLN A 167 -2.77 9.31 -21.92
C GLN A 167 -2.79 8.29 -20.78
N LYS A 168 -2.34 7.06 -21.04
CA LYS A 168 -2.20 6.02 -20.03
C LYS A 168 -1.22 6.43 -18.92
N LEU A 169 -0.06 6.97 -19.30
CA LEU A 169 0.90 7.48 -18.32
C LEU A 169 0.34 8.66 -17.52
N GLN A 170 -0.40 9.57 -18.16
CA GLN A 170 -1.05 10.69 -17.48
C GLN A 170 -2.07 10.21 -16.45
N ARG A 171 -2.94 9.26 -16.81
CA ARG A 171 -3.90 8.67 -15.86
C ARG A 171 -3.19 7.98 -14.71
N SER A 172 -2.12 7.23 -14.98
CA SER A 172 -1.28 6.60 -13.95
C SER A 172 -0.74 7.63 -12.97
N ARG A 173 -0.13 8.71 -13.46
CA ARG A 173 0.41 9.78 -12.61
C ARG A 173 -0.69 10.46 -11.79
N GLU A 174 -1.82 10.73 -12.41
CA GLU A 174 -2.96 11.34 -11.74
C GLU A 174 -3.53 10.44 -10.64
N GLN A 175 -3.67 9.14 -10.90
CA GLN A 175 -4.09 8.15 -9.91
C GLN A 175 -3.12 8.13 -8.71
N GLN A 176 -1.81 8.10 -8.97
CA GLN A 176 -0.80 8.13 -7.91
C GLN A 176 -0.84 9.43 -7.11
N ARG A 177 -0.98 10.58 -7.79
CA ARG A 177 -1.13 11.89 -7.15
C ARG A 177 -2.33 11.91 -6.20
N GLN A 178 -3.49 11.41 -6.64
CA GLN A 178 -4.69 11.33 -5.80
C GLN A 178 -4.48 10.40 -4.59
N VAL A 179 -3.75 9.29 -4.73
CA VAL A 179 -3.36 8.46 -3.58
C VAL A 179 -2.51 9.26 -2.61
N TYR A 180 -1.48 9.97 -3.08
CA TYR A 180 -0.65 10.81 -2.23
C TYR A 180 -1.47 11.89 -1.52
N GLU A 181 -2.37 12.58 -2.23
CA GLU A 181 -3.29 13.56 -1.64
C GLU A 181 -4.12 12.94 -0.50
N ARG A 182 -4.61 11.71 -0.66
CA ARG A 182 -5.29 10.98 0.41
C ARG A 182 -4.38 10.70 1.60
N LEU A 183 -3.15 10.26 1.36
CA LEU A 183 -2.18 10.03 2.44
C LEU A 183 -1.83 11.34 3.18
N THR A 184 -1.76 12.48 2.50
CA THR A 184 -1.50 13.77 3.14
C THR A 184 -2.60 14.24 4.09
N SER A 185 -3.80 13.63 4.04
CA SER A 185 -4.87 13.94 4.99
C SER A 185 -4.62 13.34 6.38
N LEU A 186 -3.72 12.35 6.49
CA LEU A 186 -3.41 11.64 7.73
C LEU A 186 -2.40 12.45 8.55
N LYS A 187 -2.85 13.58 9.12
CA LYS A 187 -1.97 14.59 9.74
C LYS A 187 -1.15 14.12 10.93
N HIS A 188 -1.55 13.02 11.57
CA HIS A 188 -0.85 12.43 12.72
C HIS A 188 0.16 11.36 12.32
N LEU A 189 0.36 11.12 11.02
CA LEU A 189 1.20 10.06 10.52
C LEU A 189 2.68 10.35 10.79
N LYS A 190 3.29 9.52 11.65
CA LYS A 190 4.71 9.57 11.99
C LYS A 190 5.53 8.59 11.17
N HIS A 191 5.00 7.38 10.97
CA HIS A 191 5.70 6.32 10.25
C HIS A 191 4.86 5.84 9.06
N LEU A 192 5.39 6.00 7.86
CA LEU A 192 4.77 5.55 6.62
C LEU A 192 5.69 4.56 5.91
N ASP A 193 5.19 3.35 5.63
CA ASP A 193 5.90 2.35 4.85
C ASP A 193 4.97 1.73 3.80
N LEU A 194 5.34 1.87 2.53
CA LEU A 194 4.49 1.50 1.40
C LEU A 194 4.92 0.20 0.68
N GLY A 195 5.96 -0.48 1.17
CA GLY A 195 6.37 -1.82 0.69
C GLY A 195 6.62 -1.89 -0.83
N TYR A 196 7.40 -0.94 -1.34
CA TYR A 196 7.65 -0.70 -2.76
C TYR A 196 8.66 -1.68 -3.36
N GLU A 197 9.75 -1.97 -2.63
CA GLU A 197 10.86 -2.82 -3.08
C GLU A 197 10.86 -4.20 -2.39
N ASN A 198 11.08 -5.25 -3.18
CA ASN A 198 11.37 -6.60 -2.67
C ASN A 198 12.89 -6.81 -2.66
N ARG A 199 13.53 -6.48 -1.53
CA ARG A 199 14.99 -6.62 -1.37
C ARG A 199 15.39 -8.02 -0.93
N HIS A 200 15.06 -9.02 -1.74
CA HIS A 200 15.52 -10.38 -1.46
C HIS A 200 16.94 -10.59 -1.99
N ARG A 201 17.90 -10.81 -1.08
CA ARG A 201 19.32 -11.02 -1.45
C ARG A 201 19.53 -12.20 -2.40
N SER A 202 18.72 -13.26 -2.31
CA SER A 202 18.80 -14.38 -3.28
C SER A 202 18.12 -14.11 -4.63
N LEU A 203 17.32 -13.03 -4.73
CA LEU A 203 16.75 -12.57 -5.99
C LEU A 203 17.55 -11.41 -6.60
N ALA A 204 18.66 -10.99 -5.95
CA ALA A 204 19.61 -10.08 -6.54
C ALA A 204 20.13 -10.74 -7.83
N THR A 205 19.80 -10.14 -8.96
CA THR A 205 20.02 -10.75 -10.28
C THR A 205 21.39 -10.42 -10.83
N TYR A 206 22.05 -9.38 -10.30
CA TYR A 206 23.34 -8.92 -10.79
C TYR A 206 24.03 -8.01 -9.76
N ILE A 207 25.35 -8.11 -9.67
CA ILE A 207 26.21 -7.13 -8.99
C ILE A 207 26.71 -6.17 -10.07
N SER A 208 26.26 -4.91 -10.05
CA SER A 208 26.86 -3.88 -10.90
C SER A 208 28.00 -3.21 -10.16
N GLU A 209 29.17 -3.17 -10.78
CA GLU A 209 30.31 -2.40 -10.26
C GLU A 209 30.20 -0.95 -10.72
N ILE A 210 30.08 0.00 -9.78
CA ILE A 210 30.09 1.44 -10.06
C ILE A 210 31.24 2.03 -9.25
N GLY A 211 32.32 2.44 -9.94
CA GLY A 211 33.48 3.04 -9.29
C GLY A 211 34.28 2.10 -8.38
N GLY A 212 34.28 0.80 -8.65
CA GLY A 212 34.98 -0.20 -7.82
C GLY A 212 34.14 -0.80 -6.70
N GLU A 213 32.93 -0.30 -6.48
CA GLU A 213 32.00 -0.79 -5.46
C GLU A 213 30.94 -1.70 -6.08
N GLU A 214 30.68 -2.83 -5.42
CA GLU A 214 29.71 -3.83 -5.83
C GLU A 214 28.29 -3.47 -5.34
N TYR A 215 27.38 -3.16 -6.27
CA TYR A 215 25.99 -2.87 -5.95
C TYR A 215 25.08 -4.05 -6.33
N LEU A 216 24.32 -4.55 -5.37
CA LEU A 216 23.26 -5.52 -5.63
C LEU A 216 22.12 -4.82 -6.37
N ARG A 217 21.89 -5.22 -7.63
CA ARG A 217 20.69 -4.81 -8.36
C ARG A 217 19.54 -5.72 -7.94
N TYR A 218 18.69 -5.21 -7.07
CA TYR A 218 17.44 -5.86 -6.71
C TYR A 218 16.48 -5.88 -7.91
N ARG A 219 15.47 -6.75 -7.85
CA ARG A 219 14.35 -6.67 -8.79
C ARG A 219 13.78 -5.26 -8.71
N GLY A 220 13.39 -4.72 -9.86
CA GLY A 220 12.75 -3.41 -9.93
C GLY A 220 11.50 -3.33 -9.03
N PRO A 221 10.85 -2.16 -8.97
CA PRO A 221 9.69 -1.97 -8.13
C PRO A 221 8.63 -3.04 -8.39
N THR A 222 7.89 -3.40 -7.33
CA THR A 222 6.82 -4.37 -7.48
C THR A 222 5.82 -3.87 -8.54
N PRO A 223 5.43 -4.71 -9.51
CA PRO A 223 4.44 -4.33 -10.51
C PRO A 223 3.17 -3.73 -9.88
N ASP A 224 2.65 -2.69 -10.52
CA ASP A 224 1.41 -2.00 -10.16
C ASP A 224 1.37 -1.40 -8.73
N THR A 225 2.52 -1.18 -8.10
CA THR A 225 2.61 -0.43 -6.83
C THR A 225 2.80 1.07 -7.02
N LEU A 226 2.67 1.85 -5.95
CA LEU A 226 2.88 3.30 -5.95
C LEU A 226 4.33 3.67 -6.27
N GLU A 227 4.58 4.54 -7.24
CA GLU A 227 5.93 5.03 -7.58
C GLU A 227 6.40 6.05 -6.55
N LEU A 228 7.66 5.93 -6.14
CA LEU A 228 8.29 6.85 -5.20
C LEU A 228 9.14 7.87 -5.96
N SER A 229 8.47 8.76 -6.68
CA SER A 229 9.08 9.81 -7.48
C SER A 229 8.41 11.15 -7.21
N LEU A 230 9.11 12.26 -7.42
CA LEU A 230 8.48 13.58 -7.28
C LEU A 230 7.39 13.77 -8.33
N GLU A 231 7.59 13.22 -9.53
CA GLU A 231 6.67 13.26 -10.66
C GLU A 231 5.36 12.53 -10.39
N SER A 232 5.37 11.50 -9.53
CA SER A 232 4.16 10.77 -9.11
C SER A 232 3.42 11.46 -7.95
N GLY A 233 3.99 12.51 -7.36
CA GLY A 233 3.40 13.26 -6.26
C GLY A 233 4.01 12.98 -4.88
N LEU A 234 5.15 12.27 -4.80
CA LEU A 234 5.81 11.98 -3.52
C LEU A 234 6.09 13.25 -2.70
N GLY A 235 6.41 14.36 -3.37
CA GLY A 235 6.65 15.66 -2.72
C GLY A 235 5.44 16.21 -1.94
N LEU A 236 4.23 15.72 -2.18
CA LEU A 236 3.05 16.11 -1.40
C LEU A 236 3.15 15.67 0.07
N LEU A 237 3.91 14.60 0.36
CA LEU A 237 4.13 14.11 1.72
C LEU A 237 4.92 15.10 2.60
N ASP A 238 5.59 16.11 2.02
CA ASP A 238 6.24 17.21 2.76
C ASP A 238 5.25 18.01 3.63
N THR A 239 3.93 17.89 3.35
CA THR A 239 2.86 18.50 4.16
C THR A 239 2.50 17.73 5.43
N LEU A 240 3.17 16.61 5.70
CA LEU A 240 3.00 15.81 6.93
C LEU A 240 4.08 16.21 7.94
N GLU A 241 3.77 17.22 8.76
CA GLU A 241 4.72 17.81 9.72
C GLU A 241 5.23 16.82 10.77
N ASP A 242 4.42 15.82 11.12
CA ASP A 242 4.74 14.79 12.12
C ASP A 242 5.51 13.59 11.51
N LEU A 243 5.76 13.55 10.19
CA LEU A 243 6.36 12.40 9.54
C LEU A 243 7.84 12.25 9.89
N GLU A 244 8.15 11.28 10.75
CA GLU A 244 9.50 10.96 11.23
C GLU A 244 10.21 9.91 10.37
N MET A 245 9.46 8.97 9.79
CA MET A 245 9.99 7.83 9.06
C MET A 245 9.19 7.55 7.79
N PHE A 246 9.89 7.55 6.65
CA PHE A 246 9.37 7.09 5.37
C PHE A 246 10.14 5.87 4.87
N GLY A 247 9.47 4.74 4.80
CA GLY A 247 9.99 3.45 4.37
C GLY A 247 9.42 3.01 3.02
N PHE A 248 10.24 2.25 2.30
CA PHE A 248 9.87 1.67 1.01
C PHE A 248 10.36 0.23 0.86
N GLU A 249 10.87 -0.34 1.95
CA GLU A 249 11.46 -1.66 2.03
C GLU A 249 10.50 -2.58 2.78
N ALA A 250 10.12 -3.67 2.12
CA ALA A 250 9.36 -4.75 2.73
C ALA A 250 10.29 -5.77 3.39
#